data_AF-A0A8K0KW47-F1
#
_entry.id   AF-A0A8K0KW47-F1
#
_cell.length_a   1.000
_cell.length_b   1.000
_cell.length_c   1.000
_cell.angle_alpha   90.00
_cell.angle_beta   90.00
_cell.angle_gamma   90.00
#
_symmetry.space_group_name_H-M   'P 1'
#
loop_
_entity.id
_entity.type
_entity.pdbx_description
1 polymer ?
#
loop_
_entity_poly.entity_id
_entity_poly.type
_entity_poly.pdbx_seq_one_letter_code
_entity_poly.pdbx_strand_id
1 'polypeptide(L)'
;MATVDAATVIQASYVSAAAAILVIRAVPSLRDRFLAYGSRASDVPSTVDFKVGNVDAPTTGDSHQSGVERSSAKVDKKDAASATSVVGKLLDSAASIQVPHSWFASFYVVSTLSSAFWAYEIVFKAAAFNVVADLSSDNDRSMTLRQIVVVSAMMFAQGARRLYESIEFAKPSSSKMFVGHWIMGLWFYVTIGVAVWIEGIPMLRQADVEMKHFQFVPPTPRTFIASVIFILASGGQVDCHGYLSSLKRYGVPQHPAFQSLVCPHYFAECLIYLSMAIQAAPKGALVNRTILCALVFVGVNLGVTADGTKKWYAKRFGPQSVEGKWRMIPYLF
;
A
#
# COMPACT_ATOMS: atom_id res chain seq x y z
N MET A 1 -21.69 -18.94 22.14
CA MET A 1 -21.13 -18.77 20.78
C MET A 1 -19.78 -18.11 20.99
N ALA A 2 -18.67 -18.73 20.58
CA ALA A 2 -17.35 -18.11 20.76
C ALA A 2 -17.29 -16.84 19.89
N THR A 3 -17.27 -15.68 20.51
CA THR A 3 -17.11 -14.40 19.82
C THR A 3 -15.70 -14.33 19.25
N VAL A 4 -15.57 -14.02 17.96
CA VAL A 4 -14.25 -13.88 17.33
C VAL A 4 -13.56 -12.65 17.88
N ASP A 5 -12.35 -12.84 18.39
CA ASP A 5 -11.51 -11.81 18.99
C ASP A 5 -11.18 -10.68 17.99
N ALA A 6 -11.34 -9.42 18.42
CA ALA A 6 -11.13 -8.25 17.56
C ALA A 6 -9.71 -8.17 16.96
N ALA A 7 -8.66 -8.55 17.71
CA ALA A 7 -7.30 -8.57 17.18
C ALA A 7 -7.16 -9.66 16.10
N THR A 8 -7.81 -10.81 16.29
CA THR A 8 -7.86 -11.88 15.28
C THR A 8 -8.57 -11.42 14.00
N VAL A 9 -9.67 -10.68 14.11
CA VAL A 9 -10.36 -10.10 12.93
C VAL A 9 -9.45 -9.15 12.17
N ILE A 10 -8.77 -8.24 12.86
CA ILE A 10 -7.83 -7.29 12.24
C ILE A 10 -6.67 -8.03 11.57
N GLN A 11 -6.05 -9.00 12.25
CA GLN A 11 -4.98 -9.84 11.68
C GLN A 11 -5.43 -10.56 10.42
N ALA A 12 -6.58 -11.23 10.46
CA ALA A 12 -7.15 -11.96 9.33
C ALA A 12 -7.43 -11.02 8.16
N SER A 13 -7.89 -9.79 8.42
CA SER A 13 -8.16 -8.80 7.39
C SER A 13 -6.89 -8.35 6.65
N TYR A 14 -5.77 -8.12 7.36
CA TYR A 14 -4.47 -7.84 6.72
C TYR A 14 -3.96 -8.98 5.86
N VAL A 15 -3.99 -10.20 6.39
CA VAL A 15 -3.50 -11.38 5.66
C VAL A 15 -4.37 -11.65 4.43
N SER A 16 -5.70 -11.52 4.57
CA SER A 16 -6.63 -11.69 3.45
C SER A 16 -6.43 -10.63 2.37
N ALA A 17 -6.23 -9.37 2.75
CA ALA A 17 -5.95 -8.29 1.81
C ALA A 17 -4.61 -8.51 1.07
N ALA A 18 -3.57 -8.96 1.78
CA ALA A 18 -2.29 -9.33 1.18
C ALA A 18 -2.44 -10.48 0.17
N ALA A 19 -3.16 -11.54 0.54
CA ALA A 19 -3.45 -12.66 -0.35
C ALA A 19 -4.24 -12.22 -1.59
N ALA A 20 -5.26 -11.37 -1.41
CA ALA A 20 -6.04 -10.83 -2.52
C ALA A 20 -5.18 -10.03 -3.51
N ILE A 21 -4.24 -9.19 -3.03
CA ILE A 21 -3.29 -8.48 -3.89
C ILE A 21 -2.44 -9.46 -4.70
N LEU A 22 -1.95 -10.53 -4.08
CA LEU A 22 -1.15 -11.55 -4.77
C LEU A 22 -1.97 -12.30 -5.84
N VAL A 23 -3.24 -12.62 -5.56
CA VAL A 23 -4.16 -13.23 -6.53
C VAL A 23 -4.41 -12.29 -7.71
N ILE A 24 -4.74 -11.01 -7.45
CA ILE A 24 -4.94 -10.00 -8.50
C ILE A 24 -3.67 -9.88 -9.36
N ARG A 25 -2.49 -9.89 -8.74
CA ARG A 25 -1.21 -9.84 -9.44
C ARG A 25 -0.94 -11.08 -10.31
N ALA A 26 -1.31 -12.26 -9.84
CA ALA A 26 -1.08 -13.53 -10.54
C ALA A 26 -1.96 -13.68 -11.78
N VAL A 27 -3.14 -13.06 -11.81
CA VAL A 27 -4.10 -13.14 -12.92
C VAL A 27 -3.91 -11.93 -13.87
N PRO A 28 -3.39 -12.11 -15.09
CA PRO A 28 -3.06 -10.99 -15.99
C PRO A 28 -4.24 -10.04 -16.27
N SER A 29 -5.44 -10.60 -16.47
CA SER A 29 -6.65 -9.80 -16.74
C SER A 29 -7.03 -8.89 -15.58
N LEU A 30 -6.75 -9.27 -14.33
CA LEU A 30 -6.98 -8.44 -13.15
C LEU A 30 -5.81 -7.48 -12.91
N ARG A 31 -4.57 -7.97 -13.02
CA ARG A 31 -3.35 -7.16 -12.84
C ARG A 31 -3.34 -5.93 -13.73
N ASP A 32 -3.60 -6.11 -15.02
CA ASP A 32 -3.48 -5.04 -16.02
C ASP A 32 -4.57 -3.98 -15.87
N ARG A 33 -5.70 -4.34 -15.26
CA ARG A 33 -6.84 -3.45 -15.01
C ARG A 33 -6.76 -2.72 -13.67
N PHE A 34 -6.41 -3.43 -12.61
CA PHE A 34 -6.57 -2.91 -11.26
C PHE A 34 -5.27 -2.41 -10.65
N LEU A 35 -4.10 -2.98 -10.98
CA LEU A 35 -2.81 -2.62 -10.32
C LEU A 35 -2.03 -1.52 -11.05
N ALA A 36 -2.28 -1.30 -12.34
CA ALA A 36 -1.60 -0.26 -13.12
C ALA A 36 -2.25 1.11 -12.86
N TYR A 37 -1.46 2.10 -12.43
CA TYR A 37 -1.92 3.48 -12.27
C TYR A 37 -0.76 4.48 -12.42
N GLY A 38 -1.10 5.76 -12.64
CA GLY A 38 -0.13 6.83 -12.91
C GLY A 38 0.65 6.58 -14.19
N SER A 39 1.97 6.80 -14.16
CA SER A 39 2.85 6.58 -15.32
C SER A 39 2.83 5.14 -15.87
N ARG A 40 2.35 4.19 -15.07
CA ARG A 40 2.25 2.76 -15.44
C ARG A 40 0.95 2.43 -16.20
N ALA A 41 -0.06 3.29 -16.14
CA ALA A 41 -1.36 3.05 -16.80
C ALA A 41 -1.39 3.49 -18.28
N SER A 42 -0.52 4.41 -18.69
CA SER A 42 -0.42 4.91 -20.08
C SER A 42 -0.03 3.84 -21.12
N ASP A 43 0.25 2.62 -20.66
CA ASP A 43 0.85 1.53 -21.41
C ASP A 43 -0.06 0.30 -21.55
N VAL A 44 -1.29 0.35 -21.03
CA VAL A 44 -2.31 -0.68 -21.32
C VAL A 44 -2.79 -0.47 -22.76
N PRO A 45 -2.73 -1.47 -23.66
CA PRO A 45 -3.24 -1.31 -25.01
C PRO A 45 -4.71 -0.91 -24.93
N SER A 46 -5.06 0.25 -25.50
CA SER A 46 -6.44 0.65 -25.72
C SER A 46 -7.09 -0.35 -26.68
N THR A 47 -7.61 -1.46 -26.19
CA THR A 47 -8.49 -2.30 -26.99
C THR A 47 -9.86 -1.63 -27.02
N VAL A 48 -10.00 -0.55 -27.80
CA VAL A 48 -11.19 -0.11 -28.56
C VAL A 48 -10.82 1.26 -29.16
N ASP A 49 -10.22 1.26 -30.36
CA ASP A 49 -10.31 2.43 -31.24
C ASP A 49 -11.68 2.37 -31.93
N PHE A 50 -12.64 3.18 -31.45
CA PHE A 50 -13.79 3.53 -32.27
C PHE A 50 -13.29 4.46 -33.38
N LYS A 51 -12.97 3.87 -34.55
CA LYS A 51 -12.82 4.64 -35.79
C LYS A 51 -14.19 5.19 -36.18
N VAL A 52 -14.45 6.44 -35.82
CA VAL A 52 -15.46 7.26 -36.49
C VAL A 52 -14.88 7.61 -37.86
N GLY A 53 -15.49 7.07 -38.90
CA GLY A 53 -15.09 7.34 -40.27
C GLY A 53 -15.35 8.79 -40.64
N ASN A 54 -14.42 9.39 -41.36
CA ASN A 54 -14.79 10.36 -42.38
C ASN A 54 -13.91 10.18 -43.62
N VAL A 55 -14.59 10.21 -44.75
CA VAL A 55 -14.16 10.04 -46.14
C VAL A 55 -13.29 11.27 -46.50
N ASP A 56 -12.15 11.14 -47.19
CA ASP A 56 -12.06 11.32 -48.66
C ASP A 56 -10.71 10.84 -49.22
N ALA A 57 -10.78 10.38 -50.48
CA ALA A 57 -9.74 9.79 -51.33
C ALA A 57 -8.76 10.87 -51.91
N PRO A 58 -7.68 10.55 -52.69
CA PRO A 58 -7.66 9.62 -53.83
C PRO A 58 -6.49 8.62 -53.87
N THR A 59 -6.73 7.49 -54.55
CA THR A 59 -5.72 6.48 -54.93
C THR A 59 -5.51 6.50 -56.44
N THR A 60 -4.26 6.40 -56.86
CA THR A 60 -3.83 6.04 -58.22
C THR A 60 -3.12 4.68 -58.19
N GLY A 61 -3.31 3.88 -59.23
CA GLY A 61 -2.35 2.86 -59.65
C GLY A 61 -2.77 1.39 -59.51
N ASP A 62 -3.15 0.80 -60.64
CA ASP A 62 -3.31 -0.63 -60.92
C ASP A 62 -2.09 -1.49 -60.57
N SER A 63 -2.29 -2.75 -60.16
CA SER A 63 -2.01 -3.94 -61.00
C SER A 63 -2.02 -5.28 -60.25
N HIS A 64 -2.70 -6.23 -60.89
CA HIS A 64 -2.49 -7.70 -60.98
C HIS A 64 -2.70 -8.67 -59.80
N GLN A 65 -3.63 -9.59 -60.08
CA GLN A 65 -3.96 -10.89 -59.46
C GLN A 65 -2.80 -11.90 -59.41
N SER A 66 -2.81 -12.75 -58.37
CA SER A 66 -2.90 -14.21 -58.56
C SER A 66 -3.41 -14.89 -57.27
N GLY A 67 -4.37 -15.81 -57.44
CA GLY A 67 -5.06 -16.49 -56.35
C GLY A 67 -4.39 -17.79 -55.93
N VAL A 68 -4.60 -18.16 -54.66
CA VAL A 68 -4.58 -19.54 -54.19
C VAL A 68 -5.69 -19.69 -53.16
N GLU A 69 -6.72 -20.46 -53.52
CA GLU A 69 -7.78 -20.90 -52.62
C GLU A 69 -7.23 -21.93 -51.61
N ARG A 70 -7.58 -21.77 -50.33
CA ARG A 70 -7.64 -22.88 -49.37
C ARG A 70 -8.87 -22.75 -48.49
N SER A 71 -9.83 -23.62 -48.76
CA SER A 71 -10.95 -23.96 -47.88
C SER A 71 -10.44 -24.77 -46.68
N SER A 72 -10.85 -24.41 -45.46
CA SER A 72 -11.61 -25.28 -44.56
C SER A 72 -11.72 -24.73 -43.12
N ALA A 73 -12.86 -25.10 -42.50
CA ALA A 73 -13.15 -25.13 -41.06
C ALA A 73 -13.35 -23.79 -40.32
N LYS A 74 -14.58 -23.25 -40.41
CA LYS A 74 -15.18 -22.47 -39.32
C LYS A 74 -15.39 -23.40 -38.13
N VAL A 75 -14.50 -23.31 -37.14
CA VAL A 75 -14.73 -23.87 -35.81
C VAL A 75 -15.54 -22.84 -35.02
N ASP A 76 -16.70 -23.25 -34.52
CA ASP A 76 -17.61 -22.47 -33.69
C ASP A 76 -16.92 -22.01 -32.39
N LYS A 77 -16.31 -20.82 -32.45
CA LYS A 77 -15.67 -20.10 -31.34
C LYS A 77 -16.60 -19.07 -30.68
N LYS A 78 -17.91 -19.16 -30.91
CA LYS A 78 -18.84 -18.04 -30.65
C LYS A 78 -19.33 -17.99 -29.20
N ASP A 79 -19.47 -19.15 -28.54
CA ASP A 79 -20.15 -19.20 -27.24
C ASP A 79 -19.19 -19.03 -26.03
N ALA A 80 -17.95 -19.52 -26.14
CA ALA A 80 -16.92 -19.28 -25.13
C ALA A 80 -16.39 -17.82 -25.16
N ALA A 81 -16.34 -17.20 -26.34
CA ALA A 81 -15.87 -15.81 -26.50
C ALA A 81 -16.87 -14.77 -25.96
N SER A 82 -18.16 -15.10 -25.94
CA SER A 82 -19.24 -14.20 -25.52
C SER A 82 -19.25 -13.97 -24.00
N ALA A 83 -19.11 -15.02 -23.19
CA ALA A 83 -19.07 -14.90 -21.73
C ALA A 83 -17.77 -14.20 -21.25
N THR A 84 -16.64 -14.46 -21.91
CA THR A 84 -15.38 -13.74 -21.66
C THR A 84 -15.48 -12.26 -22.03
N SER A 85 -16.30 -11.90 -23.03
CA SER A 85 -16.56 -10.51 -23.42
C SER A 85 -17.38 -9.75 -22.37
N VAL A 86 -18.43 -10.36 -21.80
CA VAL A 86 -19.27 -9.69 -20.79
C VAL A 86 -18.50 -9.48 -19.48
N VAL A 87 -17.81 -10.52 -18.98
CA VAL A 87 -16.97 -10.40 -17.79
C VAL A 87 -15.85 -9.38 -18.01
N GLY A 88 -15.21 -9.38 -19.18
CA GLY A 88 -14.20 -8.39 -19.56
C GLY A 88 -14.74 -6.96 -19.49
N LYS A 89 -15.90 -6.69 -20.10
CA LYS A 89 -16.55 -5.36 -20.09
C LYS A 89 -16.92 -4.89 -18.69
N LEU A 90 -17.39 -5.79 -17.83
CA LEU A 90 -17.70 -5.46 -16.43
C LEU A 90 -16.42 -5.10 -15.66
N LEU A 91 -15.33 -5.86 -15.87
CA LEU A 91 -14.04 -5.57 -15.25
C LEU A 91 -13.45 -4.25 -15.76
N ASP A 92 -13.59 -3.94 -17.06
CA ASP A 92 -13.17 -2.67 -17.64
C ASP A 92 -13.98 -1.49 -17.05
N SER A 93 -15.30 -1.65 -16.93
CA SER A 93 -16.18 -0.67 -16.30
C SER A 93 -15.78 -0.45 -14.84
N ALA A 94 -15.53 -1.51 -14.06
CA ALA A 94 -15.06 -1.39 -12.69
C ALA A 94 -13.70 -0.67 -12.60
N ALA A 95 -12.73 -1.03 -13.47
CA ALA A 95 -11.40 -0.43 -13.48
C ALA A 95 -11.39 1.06 -13.88
N SER A 96 -12.42 1.50 -14.62
CA SER A 96 -12.60 2.91 -15.01
C SER A 96 -12.97 3.82 -13.83
N ILE A 97 -13.43 3.25 -12.71
CA ILE A 97 -13.76 4.00 -11.49
C ILE A 97 -12.47 4.39 -10.80
N GLN A 98 -12.04 5.62 -11.02
CA GLN A 98 -10.76 6.13 -10.55
C GLN A 98 -10.91 7.45 -9.80
N VAL A 99 -10.00 7.68 -8.85
CA VAL A 99 -9.91 8.90 -8.06
C VAL A 99 -8.69 9.73 -8.48
N PRO A 100 -8.73 11.06 -8.34
CA PRO A 100 -7.60 11.91 -8.70
C PRO A 100 -6.43 11.74 -7.72
N HIS A 101 -5.21 12.02 -8.19
CA HIS A 101 -3.99 11.93 -7.36
C HIS A 101 -4.05 12.80 -6.08
N SER A 102 -4.78 13.92 -6.09
CA SER A 102 -4.93 14.78 -4.90
C SER A 102 -5.55 14.06 -3.71
N TRP A 103 -6.33 13.00 -3.93
CA TRP A 103 -6.95 12.22 -2.87
C TRP A 103 -5.93 11.42 -2.05
N PHE A 104 -4.67 11.31 -2.48
CA PHE A 104 -3.64 10.60 -1.70
C PHE A 104 -3.39 11.26 -0.33
N ALA A 105 -3.56 12.58 -0.21
CA ALA A 105 -3.47 13.26 1.07
C ALA A 105 -4.51 12.76 2.09
N SER A 106 -5.68 12.28 1.62
CA SER A 106 -6.73 11.76 2.50
C SER A 106 -6.28 10.59 3.36
N PHE A 107 -5.36 9.74 2.85
CA PHE A 107 -4.79 8.64 3.61
C PHE A 107 -4.09 9.14 4.88
N TYR A 108 -3.28 10.18 4.75
CA TYR A 108 -2.47 10.70 5.85
C TYR A 108 -3.28 11.61 6.78
N VAL A 109 -4.32 12.28 6.26
CA VAL A 109 -5.34 12.94 7.09
C VAL A 109 -6.02 11.90 7.98
N VAL A 110 -6.52 10.81 7.40
CA VAL A 110 -7.18 9.74 8.16
C VAL A 110 -6.22 9.09 9.16
N SER A 111 -4.97 8.81 8.78
CA SER A 111 -3.95 8.29 9.70
C SER A 111 -3.72 9.20 10.91
N THR A 112 -3.56 10.50 10.68
CA THR A 112 -3.24 11.49 11.73
C THR A 112 -4.44 11.69 12.65
N LEU A 113 -5.63 11.86 12.08
CA LEU A 113 -6.86 12.01 12.85
C LEU A 113 -7.22 10.73 13.61
N SER A 114 -7.04 9.55 13.00
CA SER A 114 -7.27 8.28 13.69
C SER A 114 -6.35 8.08 14.88
N SER A 115 -5.07 8.50 14.77
CA SER A 115 -4.13 8.43 15.88
C SER A 115 -4.55 9.37 17.03
N ALA A 116 -4.98 10.59 16.72
CA ALA A 116 -5.48 11.53 17.74
C ALA A 116 -6.79 11.05 18.38
N PHE A 117 -7.71 10.51 17.57
CA PHE A 117 -8.97 9.94 18.01
C PHE A 117 -8.75 8.78 18.99
N TRP A 118 -7.90 7.81 18.65
CA TRP A 118 -7.63 6.69 19.54
C TRP A 118 -6.86 7.08 20.79
N ALA A 119 -5.97 8.08 20.72
CA ALA A 119 -5.35 8.64 21.91
C ALA A 119 -6.40 9.22 22.88
N TYR A 120 -7.38 9.97 22.36
CA TYR A 120 -8.50 10.46 23.16
C TYR A 120 -9.34 9.32 23.75
N GLU A 121 -9.79 8.37 22.91
CA GLU A 121 -10.63 7.26 23.34
C GLU A 121 -9.98 6.40 24.43
N ILE A 122 -8.66 6.18 24.36
CA ILE A 122 -7.90 5.39 25.34
C ILE A 122 -7.71 6.17 26.64
N VAL A 123 -7.32 7.45 26.57
CA VAL A 123 -7.07 8.27 27.76
C VAL A 123 -8.34 8.47 28.58
N PHE A 124 -9.48 8.70 27.90
CA PHE A 124 -10.76 8.95 28.55
C PHE A 124 -11.65 7.70 28.67
N LYS A 125 -11.16 6.53 28.25
CA LYS A 125 -11.92 5.26 28.22
C LYS A 125 -13.32 5.43 27.62
N ALA A 126 -13.39 6.13 26.50
CA ALA A 126 -14.63 6.52 25.86
C ALA A 126 -15.28 5.33 25.10
N ALA A 127 -16.42 5.59 24.46
CA ALA A 127 -17.32 4.55 23.98
C ALA A 127 -16.67 3.64 22.91
N ALA A 128 -15.89 4.18 21.97
CA ALA A 128 -15.29 3.37 20.93
C ALA A 128 -14.19 2.46 21.47
N PHE A 129 -13.40 2.94 22.45
CA PHE A 129 -12.46 2.08 23.17
C PHE A 129 -13.19 0.91 23.85
N ASN A 130 -14.27 1.18 24.60
CA ASN A 130 -15.00 0.13 25.31
C ASN A 130 -15.61 -0.90 24.35
N VAL A 131 -16.17 -0.45 23.21
CA VAL A 131 -16.69 -1.38 22.18
C VAL A 131 -15.61 -2.34 21.67
N VAL A 132 -14.41 -1.83 21.36
CA VAL A 132 -13.31 -2.70 20.88
C VAL A 132 -12.76 -3.57 22.02
N ALA A 133 -12.69 -3.04 23.24
CA ALA A 133 -12.28 -3.79 24.42
C ALA A 133 -13.23 -4.99 24.65
N ASP A 134 -14.53 -4.77 24.64
CA ASP A 134 -15.56 -5.81 24.87
C ASP A 134 -15.55 -6.92 23.81
N LEU A 135 -15.09 -6.60 22.59
CA LEU A 135 -14.87 -7.59 21.51
C LEU A 135 -13.51 -8.30 21.60
N SER A 136 -12.70 -8.00 22.62
CA SER A 136 -11.36 -8.55 22.80
C SER A 136 -11.31 -9.52 23.98
N SER A 137 -10.62 -10.63 23.76
CA SER A 137 -10.48 -11.71 24.73
C SER A 137 -9.55 -11.28 25.86
N ASP A 138 -9.83 -11.72 27.08
CA ASP A 138 -8.87 -11.60 28.17
C ASP A 138 -7.70 -12.56 27.92
N ASN A 139 -6.56 -11.98 27.55
CA ASN A 139 -5.31 -12.69 27.31
C ASN A 139 -4.28 -12.27 28.37
N ASP A 140 -3.56 -13.24 28.94
CA ASP A 140 -2.52 -12.98 29.94
C ASP A 140 -1.32 -12.21 29.35
N ARG A 141 -1.16 -12.20 28.02
CA ARG A 141 -0.12 -11.44 27.33
C ARG A 141 -0.63 -10.09 26.87
N SER A 142 -0.10 -9.03 27.47
CA SER A 142 -0.42 -7.65 27.11
C SER A 142 0.85 -6.82 26.85
N MET A 143 0.68 -5.76 26.07
CA MET A 143 1.59 -4.63 26.04
C MET A 143 1.58 -3.89 27.39
N THR A 144 2.69 -3.22 27.72
CA THR A 144 2.74 -2.25 28.82
C THR A 144 2.19 -0.89 28.38
N LEU A 145 1.70 -0.06 29.32
CA LEU A 145 1.24 1.30 29.02
C LEU A 145 2.29 2.12 28.25
N ARG A 146 3.56 2.02 28.66
CA ARG A 146 4.66 2.72 27.99
C ARG A 146 4.85 2.27 26.55
N GLN A 147 4.70 0.98 26.26
CA GLN A 147 4.76 0.50 24.88
C GLN A 147 3.64 1.11 24.04
N ILE A 148 2.41 1.12 24.56
CA ILE A 148 1.23 1.69 23.90
C ILE A 148 1.45 3.17 23.59
N VAL A 149 1.88 3.97 24.58
CA VAL A 149 2.15 5.41 24.39
C VAL A 149 3.23 5.64 23.32
N VAL A 150 4.34 4.92 23.40
CA VAL A 150 5.45 5.10 22.44
C VAL A 150 5.04 4.69 21.03
N VAL A 151 4.40 3.52 20.84
CA VAL A 151 3.99 3.09 19.49
C VAL A 151 2.89 3.99 18.91
N SER A 152 1.98 4.50 19.75
CA SER A 152 0.98 5.49 19.33
C SER A 152 1.63 6.80 18.89
N ALA A 153 2.67 7.26 19.60
CA ALA A 153 3.45 8.42 19.20
C ALA A 153 4.22 8.18 17.89
N MET A 154 4.80 6.99 17.69
CA MET A 154 5.45 6.61 16.42
C MET A 154 4.44 6.62 15.25
N MET A 155 3.25 6.06 15.44
CA MET A 155 2.20 6.05 14.41
C MET A 155 1.70 7.48 14.09
N PHE A 156 1.48 8.31 15.11
CA PHE A 156 1.11 9.72 14.92
C PHE A 156 2.21 10.49 14.18
N ALA A 157 3.47 10.36 14.60
CA ALA A 157 4.61 11.01 13.96
C ALA A 157 4.76 10.58 12.49
N GLN A 158 4.57 9.28 12.20
CA GLN A 158 4.55 8.75 10.84
C GLN A 158 3.42 9.40 10.01
N GLY A 159 2.19 9.40 10.54
CA GLY A 159 1.03 9.98 9.86
C GLY A 159 1.18 11.48 9.59
N ALA A 160 1.56 12.25 10.61
CA ALA A 160 1.74 13.69 10.51
C ALA A 160 2.85 14.07 9.54
N ARG A 161 3.99 13.35 9.58
CA ARG A 161 5.09 13.54 8.63
C ARG A 161 4.65 13.27 7.20
N ARG A 162 4.01 12.11 6.95
CA ARG A 162 3.53 11.77 5.61
C ARG A 162 2.47 12.75 5.11
N LEU A 163 1.63 13.27 5.99
CA LEU A 163 0.66 14.32 5.66
C LEU A 163 1.38 15.60 5.23
N TYR A 164 2.33 16.08 6.03
CA TYR A 164 3.14 17.24 5.70
C TYR A 164 3.85 17.07 4.35
N GLU A 165 4.57 15.96 4.14
CA GLU A 165 5.23 15.65 2.86
C GLU A 165 4.24 15.62 1.69
N SER A 166 3.04 15.07 1.89
CA SER A 166 2.04 14.97 0.81
C SER A 166 1.46 16.31 0.39
N ILE A 167 1.49 17.31 1.27
CA ILE A 167 1.06 18.69 1.01
C ILE A 167 2.22 19.47 0.41
N GLU A 168 3.40 19.41 1.05
CA GLU A 168 4.58 20.17 0.66
C GLU A 168 5.16 19.71 -0.68
N PHE A 169 5.24 18.39 -0.92
CA PHE A 169 5.78 17.83 -2.16
C PHE A 169 4.72 17.66 -3.25
N ALA A 170 3.49 18.15 -3.04
CA ALA A 170 2.40 18.02 -3.99
C ALA A 170 2.75 18.73 -5.31
N LYS A 171 2.75 17.98 -6.41
CA LYS A 171 2.77 18.52 -7.76
C LYS A 171 1.44 18.24 -8.45
N PRO A 172 0.90 19.19 -9.23
CA PRO A 172 -0.24 18.91 -10.10
C PRO A 172 0.07 17.69 -10.99
N SER A 173 -0.83 16.71 -10.97
CA SER A 173 -0.69 15.49 -11.76
C SER A 173 -2.03 15.12 -12.37
N SER A 174 -2.01 14.74 -13.65
CA SER A 174 -3.17 14.14 -14.33
C SER A 174 -3.31 12.65 -14.01
N SER A 175 -2.42 12.08 -13.18
CA SER A 175 -2.48 10.68 -12.77
C SER A 175 -3.74 10.40 -11.97
N LYS A 176 -4.37 9.26 -12.26
CA LYS A 176 -5.50 8.73 -11.52
C LYS A 176 -5.15 7.38 -10.92
N MET A 177 -5.84 6.99 -9.86
CA MET A 177 -5.70 5.70 -9.17
C MET A 177 -7.05 4.99 -9.14
N PHE A 178 -7.07 3.66 -9.31
CA PHE A 178 -8.28 2.86 -9.15
C PHE A 178 -8.90 3.05 -7.76
N VAL A 179 -10.22 3.27 -7.69
CA VAL A 179 -10.93 3.53 -6.42
C VAL A 179 -10.73 2.42 -5.39
N GLY A 180 -10.57 1.16 -5.81
CA GLY A 180 -10.31 0.06 -4.88
C GLY A 180 -8.97 0.19 -4.15
N HIS A 181 -7.93 0.74 -4.79
CA HIS A 181 -6.68 1.06 -4.10
C HIS A 181 -6.88 2.15 -3.05
N TRP A 182 -7.73 3.13 -3.36
CA TRP A 182 -8.05 4.20 -2.42
C TRP A 182 -8.86 3.70 -1.22
N ILE A 183 -9.92 2.92 -1.44
CA ILE A 183 -10.69 2.29 -0.35
C ILE A 183 -9.78 1.42 0.52
N MET A 184 -8.90 0.61 -0.09
CA MET A 184 -7.95 -0.23 0.63
C MET A 184 -6.97 0.60 1.46
N GLY A 185 -6.48 1.73 0.96
CA GLY A 185 -5.65 2.65 1.74
C GLY A 185 -6.37 3.23 2.95
N LEU A 186 -7.62 3.67 2.79
CA LEU A 186 -8.44 4.16 3.91
C LEU A 186 -8.70 3.09 4.95
N TRP A 187 -9.10 1.89 4.52
CA TRP A 187 -9.28 0.73 5.39
C TRP A 187 -8.01 0.43 6.18
N PHE A 188 -6.84 0.46 5.54
CA PHE A 188 -5.57 0.24 6.22
C PHE A 188 -5.33 1.26 7.34
N TYR A 189 -5.54 2.56 7.07
CA TYR A 189 -5.30 3.60 8.08
C TYR A 189 -6.31 3.60 9.23
N VAL A 190 -7.56 3.21 8.97
CA VAL A 190 -8.56 3.01 10.04
C VAL A 190 -8.18 1.82 10.92
N THR A 191 -7.82 0.69 10.31
CA THR A 191 -7.51 -0.55 11.04
C THR A 191 -6.18 -0.48 11.77
N ILE A 192 -5.14 0.16 11.20
CA ILE A 192 -3.83 0.27 11.85
C ILE A 192 -3.91 1.17 13.08
N GLY A 193 -4.81 2.17 13.08
CA GLY A 193 -5.11 3.00 14.24
C GLY A 193 -5.59 2.19 15.44
N VAL A 194 -6.30 1.07 15.21
CA VAL A 194 -6.69 0.10 16.25
C VAL A 194 -5.57 -0.88 16.56
N ALA A 195 -4.94 -1.44 15.52
CA ALA A 195 -3.89 -2.46 15.64
C ALA A 195 -2.71 -2.04 16.52
N VAL A 196 -2.41 -0.74 16.55
CA VAL A 196 -1.32 -0.13 17.33
C VAL A 196 -1.46 -0.37 18.84
N TRP A 197 -2.68 -0.52 19.36
CA TRP A 197 -2.93 -0.64 20.80
C TRP A 197 -3.78 -1.85 21.21
N ILE A 198 -4.39 -2.57 20.25
CA ILE A 198 -5.34 -3.65 20.54
C ILE A 198 -4.76 -4.80 21.40
N GLU A 199 -3.48 -5.15 21.21
CA GLU A 199 -2.80 -6.15 22.06
C GLU A 199 -2.43 -5.61 23.46
N GLY A 200 -2.77 -4.36 23.76
CA GLY A 200 -2.62 -3.72 25.05
C GLY A 200 -3.91 -3.66 25.88
N ILE A 201 -5.04 -4.17 25.36
CA ILE A 201 -6.35 -4.09 26.02
C ILE A 201 -6.35 -4.62 27.47
N PRO A 202 -5.74 -5.78 27.79
CA PRO A 202 -5.74 -6.26 29.18
C PRO A 202 -5.09 -5.26 30.14
N MET A 203 -4.04 -4.55 29.70
CA MET A 203 -3.43 -3.47 30.48
C MET A 203 -4.32 -2.22 30.54
N LEU A 204 -4.90 -1.79 29.42
CA LEU A 204 -5.73 -0.59 29.36
C LEU A 204 -7.04 -0.71 30.16
N ARG A 205 -7.57 -1.93 30.35
CA ARG A 205 -8.70 -2.19 31.25
C ARG A 205 -8.36 -1.87 32.70
N GLN A 206 -7.16 -2.25 33.14
CA GLN A 206 -6.77 -2.24 34.54
C GLN A 206 -6.12 -0.93 35.00
N ALA A 207 -5.49 -0.19 34.09
CA ALA A 207 -4.74 1.02 34.43
C ALA A 207 -5.18 2.23 33.61
N ASP A 208 -5.08 3.40 34.24
CA ASP A 208 -5.34 4.68 33.58
C ASP A 208 -4.05 5.27 32.99
N VAL A 209 -4.20 5.99 31.87
CA VAL A 209 -3.09 6.69 31.24
C VAL A 209 -2.85 8.01 31.99
N GLU A 210 -1.96 7.97 32.96
CA GLU A 210 -1.55 9.16 33.73
C GLU A 210 -0.39 9.95 33.09
N MET A 211 -0.24 11.22 33.50
CA MET A 211 0.84 12.12 33.06
C MET A 211 2.25 11.56 33.29
N LYS A 212 2.46 10.74 34.34
CA LYS A 212 3.76 10.10 34.63
C LYS A 212 4.25 9.19 33.50
N HIS A 213 3.34 8.66 32.68
CA HIS A 213 3.70 7.80 31.54
C HIS A 213 4.32 8.58 30.37
N PHE A 214 4.15 9.91 30.34
CA PHE A 214 4.77 10.81 29.36
C PHE A 214 6.12 11.35 29.81
N GLN A 215 6.50 11.14 31.07
CA GLN A 215 7.81 11.56 31.57
C GLN A 215 8.93 10.76 30.89
N PHE A 216 10.05 11.44 30.62
CA PHE A 216 11.24 10.82 30.07
C PHE A 216 11.82 9.83 31.07
N VAL A 217 11.99 8.60 30.62
CA VAL A 217 12.63 7.51 31.36
C VAL A 217 13.62 6.85 30.39
N PRO A 218 14.82 6.43 30.84
CA PRO A 218 15.76 5.72 29.99
C PRO A 218 15.07 4.60 29.19
N PRO A 219 15.25 4.55 27.86
CA PRO A 219 14.57 3.56 27.04
C PRO A 219 15.07 2.16 27.39
N THR A 220 14.16 1.19 27.39
CA THR A 220 14.56 -0.21 27.39
C THR A 220 15.40 -0.50 26.14
N PRO A 221 16.26 -1.55 26.12
CA PRO A 221 17.01 -1.92 24.92
C PRO A 221 16.11 -2.11 23.69
N ARG A 222 14.92 -2.68 23.90
CA ARG A 222 13.89 -2.81 22.86
C ARG A 222 13.46 -1.47 22.30
N THR A 223 13.10 -0.53 23.18
CA THR A 223 12.68 0.81 22.76
C THR A 223 13.80 1.60 22.11
N PHE A 224 15.03 1.43 22.58
CA PHE A 224 16.18 2.04 21.94
C PHE A 224 16.37 1.53 20.50
N ILE A 225 16.40 0.21 20.31
CA ILE A 225 16.56 -0.42 18.99
C ILE A 225 15.41 -0.02 18.05
N ALA A 226 14.16 -0.12 18.51
CA ALA A 226 13.00 0.25 17.70
C ALA A 226 13.03 1.73 17.30
N SER A 227 13.34 2.63 18.21
CA SER A 227 13.45 4.07 17.92
C SER A 227 14.54 4.37 16.91
N VAL A 228 15.71 3.73 17.01
CA VAL A 228 16.80 3.90 16.04
C VAL A 228 16.35 3.46 14.64
N ILE A 229 15.73 2.28 14.51
CA ILE A 229 15.21 1.79 13.23
C ILE A 229 14.17 2.77 12.67
N PHE A 230 13.22 3.22 13.50
CA PHE A 230 12.16 4.14 13.10
C PHE A 230 12.70 5.47 12.59
N ILE A 231 13.65 6.07 13.31
CA ILE A 231 14.23 7.38 12.97
C ILE A 231 15.02 7.28 11.66
N LEU A 232 15.90 6.28 11.53
CA LEU A 232 16.71 6.10 10.33
C LEU A 232 15.84 5.79 9.11
N ALA A 233 14.84 4.92 9.26
CA ALA A 233 13.91 4.59 8.18
C ALA A 233 13.04 5.80 7.80
N SER A 234 12.54 6.56 8.78
CA SER A 234 11.80 7.80 8.51
C SER A 234 12.65 8.83 7.77
N GLY A 235 13.90 9.04 8.20
CA GLY A 235 14.83 9.95 7.53
C GLY A 235 15.14 9.52 6.10
N GLY A 236 15.48 8.24 5.90
CA GLY A 236 15.72 7.69 4.56
C GLY A 236 14.50 7.76 3.64
N GLN A 237 13.29 7.61 4.20
CA GLN A 237 12.05 7.75 3.44
C GLN A 237 11.80 9.21 3.02
N VAL A 238 11.96 10.18 3.94
CA VAL A 238 11.84 11.62 3.65
C VAL A 238 12.81 12.01 2.54
N ASP A 239 14.07 11.62 2.68
CA ASP A 239 15.15 11.92 1.74
C ASP A 239 14.83 11.39 0.33
N CYS A 240 14.38 10.14 0.24
CA CYS A 240 13.93 9.57 -1.03
C CYS A 240 12.73 10.32 -1.63
N HIS A 241 11.72 10.67 -0.81
CA HIS A 241 10.55 11.41 -1.29
C HIS A 241 10.91 12.82 -1.76
N GLY A 242 11.73 13.55 -1.00
CA GLY A 242 12.23 14.87 -1.36
C GLY A 242 13.06 14.84 -2.65
N TYR A 243 13.92 13.82 -2.81
CA TYR A 243 14.65 13.63 -4.06
C TYR A 243 13.71 13.38 -5.24
N LEU A 244 12.77 12.44 -5.12
CA LEU A 244 11.82 12.14 -6.19
C LEU A 244 10.94 13.34 -6.54
N SER A 245 10.53 14.12 -5.54
CA SER A 245 9.76 15.34 -5.76
C SER A 245 10.61 16.45 -6.38
N SER A 246 11.93 16.47 -6.22
CA SER A 246 12.80 17.45 -6.89
C SER A 246 12.91 17.24 -8.42
N LEU A 247 12.62 16.02 -8.91
CA LEU A 247 12.75 15.70 -10.34
C LEU A 247 11.76 16.51 -11.19
N LYS A 248 12.27 17.17 -12.25
CA LYS A 248 11.47 17.98 -13.18
C LYS A 248 10.61 17.12 -14.13
N ARG A 249 11.11 15.94 -14.49
CA ARG A 249 10.43 14.94 -15.32
C ARG A 249 10.73 13.56 -14.75
N TYR A 250 9.93 12.57 -15.11
CA TYR A 250 10.29 11.20 -14.79
C TYR A 250 11.66 10.86 -15.38
N GLY A 251 12.56 10.37 -14.54
CA GLY A 251 13.91 9.97 -14.89
C GLY A 251 14.40 8.88 -13.97
N VAL A 252 15.48 8.20 -14.36
CA VAL A 252 16.14 7.17 -13.54
C VAL A 252 16.80 7.86 -12.34
N PRO A 253 16.40 7.54 -11.09
CA PRO A 253 16.98 8.15 -9.90
C PRO A 253 18.49 7.92 -9.82
N GLN A 254 19.25 8.99 -9.59
CA GLN A 254 20.72 8.95 -9.42
C GLN A 254 21.15 9.10 -7.94
N HIS A 255 20.19 9.28 -7.05
CA HIS A 255 20.44 9.41 -5.62
C HIS A 255 21.06 8.12 -5.02
N PRO A 256 22.03 8.19 -4.09
CA PRO A 256 22.70 7.02 -3.51
C PRO A 256 21.75 5.93 -3.01
N ALA A 257 20.64 6.31 -2.38
CA ALA A 257 19.61 5.37 -1.90
C ALA A 257 19.02 4.47 -3.02
N PHE A 258 19.05 4.92 -4.27
CA PHE A 258 18.49 4.23 -5.44
C PHE A 258 19.56 3.49 -6.27
N GLN A 259 20.81 3.41 -5.80
CA GLN A 259 21.86 2.68 -6.51
C GLN A 259 21.58 1.18 -6.52
N SER A 260 21.24 0.63 -5.35
CA SER A 260 20.96 -0.80 -5.17
C SER A 260 19.47 -1.15 -5.24
N LEU A 261 18.57 -0.19 -5.03
CA LEU A 261 17.13 -0.42 -4.95
C LEU A 261 16.37 0.46 -5.94
N VAL A 262 15.32 -0.09 -6.55
CA VAL A 262 14.38 0.69 -7.37
C VAL A 262 13.47 1.55 -6.48
N CYS A 263 12.99 0.99 -5.36
CA CYS A 263 12.07 1.66 -4.45
C CYS A 263 12.56 1.62 -2.98
N PRO A 264 13.69 2.28 -2.66
CA PRO A 264 14.23 2.32 -1.29
C PRO A 264 13.26 2.91 -0.25
N HIS A 265 12.45 3.90 -0.65
CA HIS A 265 11.43 4.51 0.22
C HIS A 265 10.32 3.53 0.64
N TYR A 266 10.04 2.50 -0.17
CA TYR A 266 9.09 1.45 0.22
C TYR A 266 9.68 0.47 1.21
N PHE A 267 10.98 0.18 1.10
CA PHE A 267 11.69 -0.61 2.11
C PHE A 267 11.77 0.14 3.44
N ALA A 268 12.06 1.44 3.39
CA ALA A 268 12.01 2.31 4.55
C ALA A 268 10.63 2.28 5.24
N GLU A 269 9.54 2.27 4.48
CA GLU A 269 8.19 2.10 5.02
C GLU A 269 8.02 0.76 5.76
N CYS A 270 8.53 -0.35 5.20
CA CYS A 270 8.50 -1.64 5.86
C CYS A 270 9.30 -1.63 7.19
N LEU A 271 10.45 -0.96 7.22
CA LEU A 271 11.25 -0.82 8.45
C LEU A 271 10.55 0.01 9.52
N ILE A 272 9.77 1.03 9.11
CA ILE A 272 8.93 1.81 10.03
C ILE A 272 7.90 0.90 10.72
N TYR A 273 7.13 0.09 9.98
CA TYR A 273 6.18 -0.84 10.60
C TYR A 273 6.86 -1.96 11.39
N LEU A 274 8.03 -2.44 10.95
CA LEU A 274 8.84 -3.41 11.72
C LEU A 274 9.26 -2.83 13.07
N SER A 275 9.71 -1.57 13.10
CA SER A 275 10.09 -0.91 14.34
C SER A 275 8.91 -0.79 15.32
N MET A 276 7.71 -0.47 14.82
CA MET A 276 6.49 -0.44 15.63
C MET A 276 6.12 -1.83 16.14
N ALA A 277 6.25 -2.88 15.32
CA ALA A 277 6.01 -4.26 15.74
C ALA A 277 6.98 -4.70 16.85
N ILE A 278 8.27 -4.34 16.76
CA ILE A 278 9.26 -4.61 17.80
C ILE A 278 8.92 -3.84 19.09
N GLN A 279 8.62 -2.54 18.97
CA GLN A 279 8.29 -1.69 20.12
C GLN A 279 7.05 -2.21 20.88
N ALA A 280 6.01 -2.60 20.14
CA ALA A 280 4.72 -3.02 20.68
C ALA A 280 4.64 -4.50 21.06
N ALA A 281 5.77 -5.23 21.10
CA ALA A 281 5.77 -6.66 21.41
C ALA A 281 5.28 -6.94 22.84
N PRO A 282 4.20 -7.72 23.06
CA PRO A 282 3.76 -8.12 24.39
C PRO A 282 4.83 -8.89 25.18
N LYS A 283 4.63 -9.06 26.49
CA LYS A 283 5.56 -9.81 27.35
C LYS A 283 5.80 -11.23 26.79
N GLY A 284 7.07 -11.60 26.62
CA GLY A 284 7.47 -12.90 26.09
C GLY A 284 7.42 -13.03 24.55
N ALA A 285 6.97 -12.00 23.82
CA ALA A 285 7.01 -11.95 22.37
C ALA A 285 8.19 -11.12 21.85
N LEU A 286 8.69 -11.47 20.66
CA LEU A 286 9.71 -10.69 19.94
C LEU A 286 9.11 -9.52 19.18
N VAL A 287 7.89 -9.69 18.66
CA VAL A 287 7.15 -8.71 17.86
C VAL A 287 5.66 -8.75 18.19
N ASN A 288 4.97 -7.64 18.01
CA ASN A 288 3.52 -7.53 18.03
C ASN A 288 2.93 -8.22 16.80
N ARG A 289 2.00 -9.16 17.00
CA ARG A 289 1.49 -10.00 15.92
C ARG A 289 0.57 -9.22 14.98
N THR A 290 -0.24 -8.33 15.52
CA THR A 290 -1.21 -7.53 14.76
C THR A 290 -0.50 -6.54 13.83
N ILE A 291 0.50 -5.82 14.34
CA ILE A 291 1.34 -4.92 13.53
C ILE A 291 2.21 -5.74 12.55
N LEU A 292 2.66 -6.94 12.91
CA LEU A 292 3.35 -7.82 11.96
C LEU A 292 2.46 -8.21 10.77
N CYS A 293 1.19 -8.53 11.00
CA CYS A 293 0.23 -8.78 9.91
C CYS A 293 0.04 -7.53 9.03
N ALA A 294 -0.02 -6.34 9.63
CA ALA A 294 -0.05 -5.08 8.90
C ALA A 294 1.22 -4.88 8.04
N LEU A 295 2.41 -5.19 8.59
CA LEU A 295 3.68 -5.16 7.87
C LEU A 295 3.68 -6.13 6.69
N VAL A 296 3.14 -7.34 6.83
CA VAL A 296 3.01 -8.29 5.71
C VAL A 296 2.14 -7.69 4.60
N PHE A 297 1.01 -7.08 4.95
CA PHE A 297 0.16 -6.39 3.99
C PHE A 297 0.90 -5.23 3.29
N VAL A 298 1.58 -4.36 4.04
CA VAL A 298 2.37 -3.25 3.50
C VAL A 298 3.47 -3.76 2.56
N GLY A 299 4.22 -4.77 2.97
CA GLY A 299 5.29 -5.37 2.19
C GLY A 299 4.79 -5.97 0.87
N VAL A 300 3.64 -6.65 0.89
CA VAL A 300 3.02 -7.17 -0.34
C VAL A 300 2.53 -6.02 -1.23
N ASN A 301 1.77 -5.07 -0.69
CA ASN A 301 1.21 -3.96 -1.45
C ASN A 301 2.29 -3.11 -2.13
N LEU A 302 3.33 -2.76 -1.38
CA LEU A 302 4.47 -2.00 -1.89
C LEU A 302 5.37 -2.86 -2.80
N GLY A 303 5.51 -4.16 -2.52
CA GLY A 303 6.30 -5.08 -3.33
C GLY A 303 5.73 -5.27 -4.74
N VAL A 304 4.41 -5.42 -4.86
CA VAL A 304 3.73 -5.47 -6.17
C VAL A 304 3.95 -4.16 -6.94
N THR A 305 3.87 -3.02 -6.23
CA THR A 305 4.11 -1.69 -6.80
C THR A 305 5.56 -1.55 -7.27
N ALA A 306 6.53 -1.97 -6.47
CA ALA A 306 7.96 -1.92 -6.76
C ALA A 306 8.34 -2.74 -8.00
N ASP A 307 7.76 -3.95 -8.16
CA ASP A 307 7.95 -4.75 -9.37
C ASP A 307 7.40 -4.03 -10.62
N GLY A 308 6.21 -3.44 -10.51
CA GLY A 308 5.63 -2.63 -11.59
C GLY A 308 6.53 -1.45 -11.95
N THR A 309 7.08 -0.76 -10.94
CA THR A 309 8.01 0.37 -11.12
C THR A 309 9.30 -0.07 -11.80
N LYS A 310 9.89 -1.21 -11.41
CA LYS A 310 11.09 -1.75 -12.06
C LYS A 310 10.86 -2.07 -13.54
N LYS A 311 9.74 -2.72 -13.86
CA LYS A 311 9.35 -3.02 -15.26
C LYS A 311 9.13 -1.75 -16.07
N TRP A 312 8.47 -0.76 -15.48
CA TRP A 312 8.23 0.52 -16.12
C TRP A 312 9.54 1.26 -16.43
N TYR A 313 10.48 1.32 -15.48
CA TYR A 313 11.81 1.91 -15.72
C TYR A 313 12.56 1.19 -16.85
N ALA A 314 12.61 -0.15 -16.84
CA ALA A 314 13.26 -0.94 -17.89
C ALA A 314 12.67 -0.67 -19.28
N LYS A 315 11.33 -0.58 -19.37
CA LYS A 315 10.65 -0.29 -20.64
C LYS A 315 10.89 1.15 -21.10
N ARG A 316 10.87 2.12 -20.19
CA ARG A 316 10.94 3.56 -20.51
C ARG A 316 12.37 4.04 -20.80
N PHE A 317 13.36 3.51 -20.10
CA PHE A 317 14.75 3.98 -20.13
C PHE A 317 15.77 2.90 -20.50
N GLY A 318 15.31 1.73 -20.92
CA GLY A 318 16.15 0.59 -21.27
C GLY A 318 16.44 -0.33 -20.07
N PRO A 319 16.66 -1.64 -20.30
CA PRO A 319 16.93 -2.61 -19.24
C PRO A 319 18.11 -2.26 -18.33
N GLN A 320 19.14 -1.60 -18.88
CA GLN A 320 20.34 -1.18 -18.14
C GLN A 320 20.02 -0.20 -17.00
N SER A 321 18.91 0.54 -17.09
CA SER A 321 18.51 1.52 -16.06
C SER A 321 18.21 0.91 -14.68
N VAL A 322 17.89 -0.39 -14.64
CA VAL A 322 17.53 -1.13 -13.42
C VAL A 322 18.34 -2.42 -13.27
N GLU A 323 19.39 -2.57 -14.06
CA GLU A 323 20.31 -3.71 -13.99
C GLU A 323 21.02 -3.72 -12.62
N GLY A 324 21.17 -4.90 -12.04
CA GLY A 324 21.76 -5.07 -10.70
C GLY A 324 20.91 -4.56 -9.52
N LYS A 325 19.79 -3.85 -9.75
CA LYS A 325 18.96 -3.29 -8.67
C LYS A 325 17.91 -4.29 -8.16
N TRP A 326 17.77 -4.45 -6.85
CA TRP A 326 16.58 -5.10 -6.27
C TRP A 326 15.37 -4.15 -6.34
N ARG A 327 14.16 -4.70 -6.32
CA ARG A 327 12.92 -3.91 -6.42
C ARG A 327 12.70 -3.09 -5.17
N MET A 328 12.86 -3.71 -4.00
CA MET A 328 12.53 -3.14 -2.70
C MET A 328 13.42 -3.68 -1.58
N ILE A 329 13.56 -5.00 -1.41
CA ILE A 329 14.30 -5.58 -0.28
C ILE A 329 15.71 -5.96 -0.73
N PRO A 330 16.77 -5.38 -0.14
CA PRO A 330 18.14 -5.65 -0.55
C PRO A 330 18.46 -7.14 -0.38
N TYR A 331 19.21 -7.70 -1.34
CA TYR A 331 19.59 -9.11 -1.40
C TYR A 331 18.45 -10.13 -1.49
N LEU A 332 17.19 -9.68 -1.63
CA LEU A 332 16.03 -10.56 -1.66
C LEU A 332 15.09 -10.28 -2.84
N PHE A 333 14.59 -9.05 -2.97
CA PHE A 333 13.49 -8.75 -3.89
C PHE A 333 13.59 -7.38 -4.54
#